data_AF-A0A816HMP8-F1
#
_entry.id   AF-A0A816HMP8-F1
#
_cell.length_a   1.000
_cell.length_b   1.000
_cell.length_c   1.000
_cell.angle_alpha   90.00
_cell.angle_beta   90.00
_cell.angle_gamma   90.00
#
_symmetry.space_group_name_H-M   'P 1'
#
loop_
_entity.id
_entity.type
_entity.pdbx_description
1 polymer ?
#
loop_
_entity_poly.entity_id
_entity_poly.type
_entity_poly.pdbx_seq_one_letter_code
_entity_poly.pdbx_strand_id
1 'polypeptide(L)' 'EQLQAPIILRESSDNDVPLGSRKVFTCNAIGYPPPTYMWLREWENLTSNFSPLSYFEIPSAKKDDQGSYRCL' A
#
# COMPACT_ATOMS: atom_id res chain seq x y z
N GLU A 1 -14.89 -22.92 10.48
CA GLU A 1 -14.07 -21.69 10.67
C GLU A 1 -14.81 -20.51 10.06
N GLN A 2 -14.80 -19.33 10.69
CA GLN A 2 -15.57 -18.16 10.23
C GLN A 2 -14.69 -17.32 9.29
N LEU A 3 -14.98 -17.34 7.99
CA LEU A 3 -14.32 -16.47 7.02
C LEU A 3 -14.86 -15.06 7.17
N GLN A 4 -13.98 -14.09 7.43
CA GLN A 4 -14.32 -12.67 7.55
C GLN A 4 -13.60 -11.91 6.43
N ALA A 5 -14.37 -11.26 5.57
CA ALA A 5 -13.82 -10.41 4.52
C ALA A 5 -12.94 -9.31 5.12
N PRO A 6 -11.80 -8.99 4.48
CA PRO A 6 -10.90 -7.99 5.01
C PRO A 6 -11.53 -6.60 4.98
N ILE A 7 -11.41 -5.86 6.08
CA ILE A 7 -11.87 -4.48 6.21
C ILE A 7 -10.63 -3.60 6.39
N ILE A 8 -10.42 -2.67 5.46
CA ILE A 8 -9.34 -1.68 5.55
C ILE A 8 -9.71 -0.67 6.65
N LEU A 9 -8.91 -0.63 7.72
CA LEU A 9 -9.07 0.27 8.86
C LEU A 9 -8.35 1.60 8.65
N ARG A 10 -7.16 1.56 8.02
CA ARG A 10 -6.34 2.76 7.85
C ARG A 10 -5.47 2.69 6.61
N GLU A 11 -5.42 3.79 5.89
CA GLU A 11 -4.59 4.04 4.72
C GLU A 11 -3.79 5.33 4.96
N SER A 12 -2.54 5.38 4.50
CA SER A 12 -1.77 6.62 4.42
C SER A 12 -2.26 7.48 3.26
N SER A 13 -2.85 8.64 3.57
CA SER A 13 -3.21 9.68 2.60
C SER A 13 -2.16 10.80 2.61
N ASP A 14 -1.31 10.86 1.59
CA ASP A 14 -0.27 11.89 1.52
C ASP A 14 -0.22 12.52 0.13
N ASN A 15 -0.16 13.85 0.09
CA ASN A 15 -0.31 14.62 -1.14
C ASN A 15 1.02 15.15 -1.69
N ASP A 16 2.00 15.49 -0.84
CA ASP A 16 3.27 16.06 -1.27
C ASP A 16 4.46 15.44 -0.55
N VAL A 17 5.39 14.90 -1.34
CA VAL A 17 6.62 14.26 -0.87
C VAL A 17 7.80 14.94 -1.56
N PRO A 18 8.77 15.53 -0.83
CA PRO A 18 9.95 16.13 -1.44
C PRO A 18 10.76 15.11 -2.24
N LEU A 19 11.29 15.54 -3.39
CA LEU A 19 12.17 14.69 -4.20
C LEU A 19 13.39 14.25 -3.39
N GLY A 20 13.78 12.99 -3.58
CA GLY A 20 14.89 12.37 -2.88
C GLY A 20 14.56 11.92 -1.45
N SER A 21 13.40 12.29 -0.90
CA SER A 21 12.98 11.86 0.44
C SER A 21 12.40 10.44 0.44
N ARG A 22 12.45 9.80 1.61
CA ARG A 22 11.83 8.49 1.85
C ARG A 22 10.33 8.67 2.08
N LYS A 23 9.53 7.89 1.36
CA LYS A 23 8.08 7.77 1.59
C LYS A 23 7.70 6.37 2.02
N VAL A 24 6.88 6.26 3.06
CA VAL A 24 6.29 4.99 3.50
C VAL A 24 4.77 5.12 3.41
N PHE A 25 4.16 4.24 2.65
CA PHE A 25 2.72 4.03 2.60
C PHE A 25 2.35 2.90 3.55
N THR A 26 1.21 3.02 4.21
CA THR A 26 0.70 2.00 5.14
C THR A 26 -0.76 1.71 4.86
N CYS A 27 -1.13 0.44 4.93
CA CYS A 27 -2.48 -0.07 4.73
C CYS A 27 -2.75 -1.16 5.75
N ASN A 28 -3.64 -0.89 6.69
CA ASN A 28 -3.98 -1.83 7.75
C ASN A 28 -5.40 -2.36 7.52
N ALA A 29 -5.53 -3.68 7.39
CA ALA A 29 -6.79 -4.37 7.28
C ALA A 29 -6.90 -5.50 8.32
N ILE A 30 -8.13 -5.81 8.70
CA ILE A 30 -8.46 -6.95 9.59
C ILE A 30 -9.37 -7.93 8.84
N GLY A 31 -9.16 -9.23 9.04
CA GLY A 31 -9.93 -10.28 8.39
C GLY A 31 -9.45 -11.67 8.79
N TYR A 32 -10.22 -12.69 8.42
CA TYR A 32 -9.84 -14.09 8.65
C TYR A 32 -10.08 -14.92 7.38
N PRO A 33 -9.05 -15.62 6.84
CA PRO A 33 -7.66 -15.66 7.29
C PRO A 33 -6.99 -14.27 7.23
N PRO A 34 -5.83 -14.07 7.91
CA PRO A 34 -5.16 -12.77 7.94
C PRO A 34 -4.99 -12.16 6.54
N PRO A 35 -5.32 -10.88 6.34
CA PRO A 35 -5.24 -10.26 5.04
C PRO A 35 -3.81 -10.21 4.51
N THR A 36 -3.72 -10.25 3.19
CA THR A 36 -2.49 -9.99 2.45
C THR A 36 -2.76 -8.79 1.56
N TYR A 37 -1.70 -8.06 1.25
CA TYR A 37 -1.75 -6.74 0.64
C TYR A 37 -1.04 -6.75 -0.70
N MET A 38 -1.59 -6.02 -1.66
CA MET A 38 -0.92 -5.71 -2.92
C MET A 38 -0.97 -4.19 -3.15
N TRP A 39 0.15 -3.62 -3.57
CA TRP A 39 0.26 -2.19 -3.83
C TRP A 39 0.15 -1.90 -5.31
N LEU A 40 -0.66 -0.90 -5.64
CA LEU A 40 -0.85 -0.41 -7.00
C LEU A 40 -0.56 1.08 -7.09
N ARG A 41 0.02 1.50 -8.21
CA ARG A 41 0.12 2.90 -8.60
C ARG A 41 -0.63 3.07 -9.90
N GLU A 42 -1.63 3.95 -9.93
CA GLU A 42 -2.38 4.25 -11.16
C GLU A 42 -2.88 3.01 -11.90
N TRP A 43 -3.34 2.00 -11.15
CA TRP A 43 -3.82 0.70 -11.64
C TRP A 43 -2.74 -0.29 -12.11
N GLU A 44 -1.47 0.06 -12.01
CA GLU A 44 -0.33 -0.84 -12.24
C GLU A 44 0.13 -1.47 -10.92
N ASN A 45 0.37 -2.79 -10.94
CA ASN A 45 0.87 -3.52 -9.77
C ASN A 45 2.33 -3.16 -9.48
N LEU A 46 2.60 -2.55 -8.33
CA LEU A 46 3.95 -2.28 -7.85
C LEU A 46 4.60 -3.52 -7.24
N THR A 47 3.78 -4.36 -6.62
CA THR A 47 4.20 -5.64 -6.02
C THR A 47 3.69 -6.79 -6.88
N SER A 48 4.56 -7.76 -7.19
CA SER A 48 4.20 -8.88 -8.05
C SER A 48 3.22 -9.89 -7.40
N ASN A 49 3.16 -9.94 -6.07
CA ASN A 49 2.31 -10.86 -5.33
C ASN A 49 1.73 -10.18 -4.09
N PHE A 50 0.63 -10.76 -3.59
CA PHE A 50 0.09 -10.43 -2.28
C PHE A 50 1.09 -10.80 -1.19
N SER A 51 1.29 -9.88 -0.24
CA SER A 51 2.25 -10.00 0.85
C SER A 51 1.58 -9.69 2.18
N PRO A 52 1.97 -10.32 3.30
CA PRO A 52 1.49 -9.92 4.64
C PRO A 52 1.99 -8.52 5.06
N LEU A 53 2.85 -7.87 4.25
CA LEU A 53 3.35 -6.53 4.51
C LEU A 53 2.29 -5.46 4.26
N SER A 54 1.81 -4.87 5.36
CA SER A 54 0.88 -3.74 5.40
C SER A 54 1.52 -2.40 5.01
N TYR A 55 2.74 -2.38 4.47
CA TYR A 55 3.44 -1.16 4.10
C TYR A 55 4.21 -1.30 2.79
N PHE A 56 4.41 -0.16 2.11
CA PHE A 56 5.23 -0.03 0.92
C PHE A 56 6.13 1.19 1.06
N GLU A 57 7.41 1.06 0.72
CA GLU A 57 8.38 2.13 0.86
C GLU A 57 8.95 2.53 -0.49
N ILE A 58 9.00 3.84 -0.73
CA ILE A 58 9.80 4.47 -1.76
C ILE A 58 11.01 5.09 -1.05
N PRO A 59 12.21 4.49 -1.17
CA PRO A 59 13.37 4.95 -0.43
C PRO A 59 13.86 6.32 -0.88
N SER A 60 13.60 6.70 -2.13
CA SER A 60 13.95 7.99 -2.69
C SER A 60 12.93 8.40 -3.74
N ALA A 61 12.05 9.34 -3.39
CA ALA A 61 10.95 9.78 -4.24
C ALA A 61 11.46 10.48 -5.51
N LYS A 62 11.00 10.02 -6.66
CA LYS A 62 11.28 10.59 -7.99
C LYS A 62 10.02 11.19 -8.59
N LYS A 63 10.21 11.99 -9.65
CA LYS A 63 9.08 12.54 -10.40
C LYS A 63 8.21 11.43 -11.03
N ASP A 64 8.83 10.35 -11.49
CA ASP A 64 8.13 9.18 -12.05
C ASP A 64 7.39 8.36 -10.98
N ASP A 65 7.61 8.63 -9.68
CA ASP A 65 6.85 8.03 -8.58
C ASP A 65 5.57 8.81 -8.29
N GLN A 66 5.31 9.93 -8.98
CA GLN A 66 4.06 10.65 -8.81
C GLN A 66 2.88 9.81 -9.31
N GLY A 67 1.82 9.72 -8.51
CA GLY A 67 0.61 9.00 -8.89
C GLY A 67 -0.29 8.68 -7.70
N SER A 68 -1.41 8.01 -7.98
CA SER A 68 -2.32 7.51 -6.95
C SER A 68 -1.94 6.10 -6.51
N TYR A 69 -1.53 5.97 -5.25
CA TYR A 69 -1.19 4.69 -4.62
C TYR A 69 -2.40 4.10 -3.91
N ARG A 70 -2.68 2.82 -4.11
CA ARG A 70 -3.74 2.09 -3.43
C ARG A 70 -3.27 0.72 -2.96
N CYS A 71 -3.81 0.27 -1.84
CA CYS A 71 -3.69 -1.11 -1.40
C CYS A 71 -4.96 -1.89 -1.72
N LEU A 72 -4.78 -3.16 -2.07
CA LEU A 72 -5.84 -4.18 -2.18
C LEU A 72 -5.63 -5.27 -1.15
#